data_AF-A0A258Q5E3-F1
#
_entry.id   AF-A0A258Q5E3-F1
#
_cell.length_a   1.000
_cell.length_b   1.000
_cell.length_c   1.000
_cell.angle_alpha   90.00
_cell.angle_beta   90.00
_cell.angle_gamma   90.00
#
_symmetry.space_group_name_H-M   'P 1'
#
loop_
_entity.id
_entity.type
_entity.pdbx_description
1 polymer ?
#
loop_
_entity_poly.entity_id
_entity_poly.type
_entity_poly.pdbx_seq_one_letter_code
_entity_poly.pdbx_strand_id
1 'polypeptide(L)'
;MTLPAAHISSINQSPTVKLLMRHVQPSHEHDACLSVLEIFQKNPNLFAIPVVNSEGMPLGIVDRHLFVETFIKPYARELYAKRKISEFMVEKAIVVDMGTTIDDVSKIIIDAGMQHMVIGFIITENGLYVGLANGHDLLNEIMQRKQEGLFYLAHFDQLTNLPNRLLFMDRLTRALGDAHRKKSAIGLLFIDLDNFKNFNDSMGHGFGDQILIAVANRLTSCAREVDTVARLSGDEFIMIIEDIDNQNSLDILCHRILDSMKSPWEVMGRNVFLTASIGTSVYPHDSTEAGDLILKADAAMYEAKRGGRNAHTHFKTGMRLYSMDKMTLENDLRLAIERNEFELFYQPQVSVDGGGVIGMEALIRWNHPERGLLTPIHFIEIAEKTGLIIAIGKWVVKEACRQHQEWIQCGYQPLRISVNISPLQFYQTSFCEDIRSVLAETGMMPSSLELELTEGMFMHNIDNVVKVLNELHDLGVLLAIDDFGTGYSNLSYLKRFPIDRLKIDQSFVRGIENESTNMEIVRTISNLAKTMSLELVAEGVETADEMNIVGMCGCDFMQGYKFSKPLSSSDFLLWRSEYESTLDVQTVILKAS
;
A
#
# COMPACT_ATOMS: atom_id res chain seq x y z
N MET A 1 1.43 9.28 -22.84
CA MET A 1 2.24 10.33 -22.18
C MET A 1 3.24 9.67 -21.26
N THR A 2 4.40 9.31 -21.78
CA THR A 2 5.56 8.93 -20.99
C THR A 2 6.23 10.21 -20.51
N LEU A 3 6.20 10.47 -19.21
CA LEU A 3 7.09 11.48 -18.63
C LEU A 3 8.51 10.87 -18.68
N PRO A 4 9.49 11.53 -19.34
CA PRO A 4 10.84 10.98 -19.48
C PRO A 4 11.53 10.85 -18.11
N ALA A 5 12.49 9.93 -17.99
CA ALA A 5 13.30 9.66 -16.80
C ALA A 5 13.94 10.91 -16.14
N ALA A 6 14.01 12.04 -16.86
CA ALA A 6 14.35 13.36 -16.33
C ALA A 6 13.36 13.91 -15.28
N HIS A 7 12.15 13.35 -15.16
CA HIS A 7 11.19 13.73 -14.12
C HIS A 7 11.45 13.06 -12.77
N ILE A 8 12.11 11.90 -12.73
CA ILE A 8 12.40 11.19 -11.47
C ILE A 8 13.51 11.91 -10.69
N SER A 9 14.48 12.51 -11.40
CA SER A 9 15.48 13.39 -10.79
C SER A 9 14.91 14.75 -10.36
N SER A 10 13.81 15.22 -10.95
CA SER A 10 13.14 16.47 -10.56
C SER A 10 12.12 16.29 -9.43
N ILE A 11 11.68 15.06 -9.15
CA ILE A 11 10.85 14.72 -7.98
C ILE A 11 11.69 14.71 -6.69
N ASN A 12 12.98 14.40 -6.77
CA ASN A 12 13.90 14.39 -5.61
C ASN A 12 14.53 15.75 -5.27
N GLN A 13 14.29 16.80 -6.06
CA GLN A 13 14.65 18.17 -5.67
C GLN A 13 13.41 18.87 -5.12
N SER A 14 13.46 19.25 -3.84
CA SER A 14 12.42 20.09 -3.26
C SER A 14 12.32 21.39 -4.08
N PRO A 15 11.18 21.65 -4.75
CA PRO A 15 11.00 22.84 -5.57
C PRO A 15 11.13 24.09 -4.69
N THR A 16 11.71 25.15 -5.24
CA THR A 16 11.84 26.42 -4.53
C THR A 16 10.73 27.39 -4.90
N VAL A 17 10.49 28.38 -4.04
CA VAL A 17 9.48 29.42 -4.28
C VAL A 17 9.73 30.29 -5.51
N LYS A 18 10.93 30.20 -6.12
CA LYS A 18 11.21 30.76 -7.44
C LYS A 18 10.15 30.37 -8.49
N LEU A 19 9.59 29.15 -8.39
CA LEU A 19 8.60 28.63 -9.33
C LEU A 19 7.24 29.36 -9.23
N LEU A 20 6.95 29.98 -8.07
CA LEU A 20 5.70 30.69 -7.78
C LEU A 20 5.82 32.20 -8.01
N MET A 21 7.02 32.69 -8.34
CA MET A 21 7.33 34.11 -8.39
C MET A 21 6.62 34.82 -9.55
N ARG A 22 5.92 35.91 -9.23
CA ARG A 22 5.39 36.89 -10.18
C ARG A 22 6.11 38.20 -10.01
N HIS A 23 6.57 38.77 -11.12
CA HIS A 23 7.22 40.07 -11.10
C HIS A 23 6.17 41.19 -11.01
N VAL A 24 6.23 41.96 -9.92
CA VAL A 24 5.43 43.17 -9.71
C VAL A 24 6.38 44.34 -9.48
N GLN A 25 6.15 45.48 -10.13
CA GLN A 25 6.97 46.66 -9.91
C GLN A 25 6.75 47.21 -8.48
N PRO A 26 7.80 47.33 -7.66
CA PRO A 26 7.67 47.82 -6.28
C PRO A 26 7.47 49.34 -6.25
N SER A 27 6.87 49.84 -5.17
CA SER A 27 6.82 51.26 -4.83
C SER A 27 7.96 51.63 -3.89
N HIS A 28 8.47 52.86 -4.00
CA HIS A 28 9.43 53.39 -3.05
C HIS A 28 8.70 53.86 -1.79
N GLU A 29 9.32 53.74 -0.61
CA GLU A 29 8.75 54.14 0.69
C GLU A 29 8.29 55.61 0.81
N HIS A 30 8.68 56.45 -0.15
CA HIS A 30 8.34 57.88 -0.21
C HIS A 30 7.35 58.20 -1.32
N ASP A 31 6.89 57.21 -2.08
CA ASP A 31 5.85 57.38 -3.07
C ASP A 31 4.56 57.85 -2.40
N ALA A 32 3.87 58.77 -3.08
CA ALA A 32 2.60 59.29 -2.61
C ALA A 32 1.50 58.22 -2.72
N CYS A 33 0.62 58.11 -1.74
CA CYS A 33 -0.48 57.14 -1.79
C CYS A 33 -1.34 57.24 -3.07
N LEU A 34 -1.43 58.44 -3.67
CA LEU A 34 -2.15 58.64 -4.94
C LEU A 34 -1.54 57.85 -6.10
N SER A 35 -0.20 57.77 -6.22
CA SER A 35 0.43 57.01 -7.31
C SER A 35 0.16 55.52 -7.17
N VAL A 36 0.20 55.00 -5.95
CA VAL A 36 -0.10 53.59 -5.64
C VAL A 36 -1.57 53.25 -5.90
N LEU A 37 -2.48 54.18 -5.56
CA LEU A 37 -3.91 54.04 -5.88
C LEU A 37 -4.14 53.95 -7.40
N GLU A 38 -3.44 54.77 -8.19
CA GLU A 38 -3.51 54.71 -9.65
C GLU A 38 -2.99 53.38 -10.22
N ILE A 39 -1.93 52.80 -9.63
CA ILE A 39 -1.42 51.48 -10.02
C ILE A 39 -2.50 50.41 -9.80
N PHE A 40 -3.17 50.40 -8.64
CA PHE A 40 -4.26 49.45 -8.38
C PHE A 40 -5.47 49.66 -9.30
N GLN A 41 -5.80 50.90 -9.63
CA GLN A 41 -6.89 51.20 -10.56
C GLN A 41 -6.60 50.74 -11.99
N LYS A 42 -5.35 50.90 -12.45
CA LYS A 42 -4.90 50.44 -13.78
C LYS A 42 -4.72 48.93 -13.86
N ASN A 43 -4.49 48.25 -12.73
CA ASN A 43 -4.26 46.81 -12.66
C ASN A 43 -5.29 46.14 -11.73
N PRO A 44 -6.50 45.80 -12.21
CA PRO A 44 -7.55 45.21 -11.38
C PRO A 44 -7.16 43.87 -10.74
N ASN A 45 -6.29 43.10 -11.40
CA ASN A 45 -5.83 41.79 -10.98
C ASN A 45 -4.62 41.83 -10.02
N LEU A 46 -4.13 43.03 -9.69
CA LEU A 46 -3.02 43.19 -8.76
C LEU A 46 -3.55 43.25 -7.33
N PHE A 47 -3.21 42.23 -6.53
CA PHE A 47 -3.69 42.07 -5.15
C PHE A 47 -2.85 42.81 -4.12
N ALA A 48 -1.56 43.01 -4.39
CA ALA A 48 -0.67 43.71 -3.48
C ALA A 48 0.49 44.40 -4.23
N ILE A 49 1.09 45.41 -3.61
CA ILE A 49 2.28 46.11 -4.10
C ILE A 49 3.37 46.06 -3.03
N PRO A 50 4.60 45.60 -3.34
CA PRO A 50 5.70 45.64 -2.39
C PRO A 50 6.24 47.06 -2.24
N VAL A 51 6.65 47.42 -1.03
CA VAL A 51 7.31 48.69 -0.73
C VAL A 51 8.78 48.41 -0.42
N VAL A 52 9.67 49.13 -1.08
CA VAL A 52 11.12 49.00 -0.91
C VAL A 52 11.76 50.32 -0.48
N ASN A 53 12.94 50.22 0.15
CA ASN A 53 13.79 51.38 0.42
C ASN A 53 14.63 51.77 -0.82
N SER A 54 15.49 52.78 -0.67
CA SER A 54 16.40 53.26 -1.73
C SER A 54 17.43 52.22 -2.20
N GLU A 55 17.67 51.18 -1.42
CA GLU A 55 18.60 50.09 -1.72
C GLU A 55 17.89 48.88 -2.36
N GLY A 56 16.55 48.92 -2.50
CA GLY A 56 15.76 47.82 -3.06
C GLY A 56 15.43 46.70 -2.06
N MET A 57 15.70 46.91 -0.76
CA MET A 57 15.28 45.98 0.29
C MET A 57 13.79 46.14 0.60
N PRO A 58 13.05 45.04 0.79
CA PRO A 58 11.62 45.11 1.11
C PRO A 58 11.38 45.62 2.53
N LEU A 59 10.47 46.59 2.66
CA LEU A 59 10.02 47.16 3.93
C LEU A 59 8.62 46.68 4.34
N GLY A 60 7.80 46.29 3.37
CA GLY A 60 6.44 45.84 3.62
C GLY A 60 5.64 45.63 2.34
N ILE A 61 4.36 45.34 2.49
CA ILE A 61 3.44 45.16 1.38
C ILE A 61 2.17 45.99 1.59
N VAL A 62 1.64 46.57 0.52
CA VAL A 62 0.35 47.25 0.52
C VAL A 62 -0.70 46.30 0.00
N ASP A 63 -1.62 45.89 0.86
CA ASP A 63 -2.79 45.09 0.46
C ASP A 63 -3.80 45.96 -0.30
N ARG A 64 -4.23 45.51 -1.48
CA ARG A 64 -5.21 46.25 -2.30
C ARG A 64 -6.51 46.49 -1.57
N HIS A 65 -7.05 45.46 -0.90
CA HIS A 65 -8.39 45.52 -0.34
C HIS A 65 -8.46 46.58 0.76
N LEU A 66 -7.56 46.50 1.73
CA LEU A 66 -7.46 47.45 2.85
C LEU A 66 -7.12 48.87 2.38
N PHE A 67 -6.21 48.98 1.40
CA PHE A 67 -5.79 50.27 0.88
C PHE A 67 -6.92 50.96 0.11
N VAL A 68 -7.54 50.28 -0.85
CA VAL A 68 -8.63 50.86 -1.66
C VAL A 68 -9.84 51.18 -0.79
N GLU A 69 -10.19 50.33 0.18
CA GLU A 69 -11.27 50.62 1.14
C GLU A 69 -11.02 51.92 1.91
N THR A 70 -9.78 52.17 2.32
CA THR A 70 -9.39 53.41 3.00
C THR A 70 -9.66 54.64 2.13
N PHE A 71 -9.45 54.55 0.81
CA PHE A 71 -9.67 55.64 -0.14
C PHE A 71 -11.12 55.81 -0.63
N ILE A 72 -12.00 54.85 -0.34
CA ILE A 72 -13.45 54.96 -0.64
C ILE A 72 -14.17 55.83 0.42
N LYS A 73 -13.59 56.00 1.61
CA LYS A 73 -14.18 56.79 2.70
C LYS A 73 -14.29 58.28 2.32
N PRO A 74 -15.32 59.01 2.80
CA PRO A 74 -15.48 60.44 2.54
C PRO A 74 -14.21 61.23 2.91
N TYR A 75 -13.80 62.17 2.05
CA TYR A 75 -12.61 63.03 2.23
C TYR A 75 -11.25 62.31 2.29
N ALA A 76 -11.19 60.97 2.17
CA ALA A 76 -9.95 60.21 2.26
C ALA A 76 -8.92 60.59 1.20
N ARG A 77 -9.37 60.91 -0.01
CA ARG A 77 -8.47 61.33 -1.10
C ARG A 77 -7.79 62.67 -0.79
N GLU A 78 -8.48 63.61 -0.15
CA GLU A 78 -7.92 64.91 0.24
C GLU A 78 -6.94 64.77 1.41
N LEU A 79 -7.23 63.86 2.34
CA LEU A 79 -6.43 63.62 3.54
C LEU A 79 -5.17 62.80 3.28
N TYR A 80 -5.24 61.80 2.41
CA TYR A 80 -4.20 60.76 2.30
C TYR A 80 -3.43 60.78 0.98
N ALA A 81 -3.92 61.44 -0.08
CA ALA A 81 -3.28 61.38 -1.41
C ALA A 81 -1.79 61.78 -1.42
N LYS A 82 -1.38 62.73 -0.56
CA LYS A 82 0.00 63.24 -0.47
C LYS A 82 0.84 62.57 0.62
N ARG A 83 0.26 61.68 1.43
CA ARG A 83 1.01 60.96 2.47
C ARG A 83 1.90 59.89 1.83
N LYS A 84 2.91 59.45 2.57
CA LYS A 84 3.86 58.44 2.11
C LYS A 84 3.22 57.05 2.16
N ILE A 85 3.52 56.20 1.19
CA ILE A 85 2.98 54.83 1.16
C ILE A 85 3.46 53.97 2.34
N SER A 86 4.65 54.27 2.88
CA SER A 86 5.18 53.62 4.09
C SER A 86 4.25 53.74 5.30
N GLU A 87 3.37 54.74 5.35
CA GLU A 87 2.38 54.91 6.43
C GLU A 87 1.16 53.97 6.29
N PHE A 88 1.04 53.25 5.18
CA PHE A 88 -0.11 52.41 4.83
C PHE A 88 0.26 50.95 4.50
N MET A 89 1.54 50.60 4.58
CA MET A 89 2.01 49.23 4.33
C MET A 89 1.90 48.36 5.58
N VAL A 90 1.79 47.05 5.36
CA VAL A 90 1.96 46.05 6.41
C VAL A 90 3.46 45.80 6.59
N GLU A 91 4.02 46.25 7.72
CA GLU A 91 5.45 46.12 8.04
C GLU A 91 5.89 44.66 8.28
N LYS A 92 4.98 43.79 8.74
CA LYS A 92 5.24 42.35 8.95
C LYS A 92 4.85 41.52 7.72
N ALA A 93 5.29 41.93 6.54
CA ALA A 93 5.16 41.08 5.36
C ALA A 93 6.06 39.85 5.50
N ILE A 94 5.59 38.68 5.07
CA ILE A 94 6.44 37.49 4.98
C ILE A 94 7.44 37.74 3.85
N VAL A 95 8.73 37.61 4.15
CA VAL A 95 9.83 37.73 3.20
C VAL A 95 10.58 36.41 3.18
N VAL A 96 10.75 35.82 2.00
CA VAL A 96 11.41 34.53 1.80
C VAL A 96 12.45 34.65 0.70
N ASP A 97 13.58 33.95 0.87
CA ASP A 97 14.59 33.87 -0.18
C ASP A 97 14.10 32.96 -1.32
N MET A 98 14.44 33.28 -2.57
CA MET A 98 14.03 32.52 -3.74
C MET A 98 14.52 31.06 -3.75
N GLY A 99 15.57 30.75 -2.98
CA GLY A 99 16.07 29.39 -2.77
C GLY A 99 15.28 28.59 -1.73
N THR A 100 14.36 29.21 -0.99
CA THR A 100 13.56 28.53 0.04
C THR A 100 12.63 27.50 -0.60
N THR A 101 12.51 26.32 0.00
CA THR A 101 11.64 25.26 -0.51
C THR A 101 10.17 25.62 -0.34
N ILE A 102 9.32 25.08 -1.21
CA ILE A 102 7.86 25.22 -1.11
C ILE A 102 7.34 24.70 0.23
N ASP A 103 7.88 23.60 0.75
CA ASP A 103 7.48 23.00 2.01
C ASP A 103 7.82 23.89 3.22
N ASP A 104 9.02 24.49 3.23
CA ASP A 104 9.44 25.40 4.29
C ASP A 104 8.60 26.68 4.28
N VAL A 105 8.29 27.23 3.10
CA VAL A 105 7.39 28.40 2.99
C VAL A 105 5.97 28.06 3.42
N SER A 106 5.49 26.83 3.17
CA SER A 106 4.19 26.40 3.68
C SER A 106 4.13 26.44 5.22
N LYS A 107 5.19 25.99 5.91
CA LYS A 107 5.29 26.05 7.38
C LYS A 107 5.33 27.49 7.87
N ILE A 108 6.14 28.34 7.24
CA ILE A 108 6.24 29.77 7.58
C ILE A 108 4.88 30.46 7.49
N ILE A 109 4.07 30.16 6.46
CA ILE A 109 2.73 30.75 6.29
C ILE A 109 1.73 30.21 7.31
N ILE A 110 1.79 28.91 7.63
CA ILE A 110 0.94 28.30 8.67
C ILE A 110 1.25 28.92 10.04
N ASP A 111 2.53 29.07 10.38
CA ASP A 111 2.98 29.62 11.67
C ASP A 111 2.68 31.12 11.80
N ALA A 112 2.77 31.88 10.70
CA ALA A 112 2.44 33.31 10.67
C ALA A 112 0.93 33.62 10.67
N GLY A 113 0.09 32.59 10.54
CA GLY A 113 -1.37 32.68 10.49
C GLY A 113 -1.94 32.92 9.08
N MET A 114 -3.11 32.32 8.82
CA MET A 114 -3.76 32.23 7.50
C MET A 114 -4.09 33.55 6.80
N GLN A 115 -3.96 34.70 7.48
CA GLN A 115 -4.17 36.04 6.92
C GLN A 115 -3.22 36.38 5.75
N HIS A 116 -2.02 35.79 5.72
CA HIS A 116 -1.04 36.02 4.64
C HIS A 116 -1.31 35.22 3.36
N MET A 117 -2.28 34.28 3.37
CA MET A 117 -2.62 33.51 2.16
C MET A 117 -3.16 34.38 1.02
N VAL A 118 -3.87 35.46 1.35
CA VAL A 118 -4.57 36.32 0.37
C VAL A 118 -3.69 37.46 -0.11
N ILE A 119 -2.92 38.07 0.80
CA ILE A 119 -2.06 39.24 0.52
C ILE A 119 -0.81 38.82 -0.27
N GLY A 120 -0.25 37.65 0.05
CA GLY A 120 0.98 37.12 -0.51
C GLY A 120 2.23 37.46 0.29
N PHE A 121 3.38 37.00 -0.21
CA PHE A 121 4.69 37.12 0.40
C PHE A 121 5.72 37.63 -0.61
N ILE A 122 6.76 38.27 -0.08
CA ILE A 122 7.84 38.87 -0.86
C ILE A 122 8.94 37.84 -1.07
N ILE A 123 9.41 37.74 -2.31
CA ILE A 123 10.56 36.91 -2.68
C ILE A 123 11.77 37.81 -2.84
N THR A 124 12.89 37.43 -2.21
CA THR A 124 14.17 38.12 -2.32
C THR A 124 15.27 37.24 -2.91
N GLU A 125 16.28 37.88 -3.48
CA GLU A 125 17.58 37.26 -3.81
C GLU A 125 18.66 38.11 -3.15
N ASN A 126 19.47 37.52 -2.27
CA ASN A 126 20.50 38.26 -1.50
C ASN A 126 19.94 39.48 -0.73
N GLY A 127 18.70 39.39 -0.23
CA GLY A 127 18.02 40.45 0.52
C GLY A 127 17.38 41.55 -0.35
N LEU A 128 17.55 41.52 -1.67
CA LEU A 128 16.92 42.45 -2.60
C LEU A 128 15.59 41.89 -3.11
N TYR A 129 14.60 42.77 -3.28
CA TYR A 129 13.30 42.39 -3.85
C TYR A 129 13.44 41.86 -5.29
N VAL A 130 12.85 40.70 -5.57
CA VAL A 130 12.80 40.13 -6.93
C VAL A 130 11.38 39.78 -7.40
N GLY A 131 10.43 39.60 -6.49
CA GLY A 131 9.04 39.34 -6.88
C GLY A 131 8.08 39.09 -5.72
N LEU A 132 6.83 38.78 -6.07
CA LEU A 132 5.77 38.38 -5.14
C LEU A 132 5.27 36.98 -5.48
N ALA A 133 4.79 36.25 -4.48
CA ALA A 133 3.96 35.06 -4.67
C ALA A 133 2.80 35.10 -3.67
N ASN A 134 1.77 34.30 -3.90
CA ASN A 134 0.60 34.24 -3.01
C ASN A 134 0.36 32.82 -2.49
N GLY A 135 -0.42 32.71 -1.40
CA GLY A 135 -0.74 31.43 -0.78
C GLY A 135 -1.64 30.55 -1.65
N HIS A 136 -2.43 31.13 -2.57
CA HIS A 136 -3.29 30.36 -3.47
C HIS A 136 -2.47 29.58 -4.51
N ASP A 137 -1.50 30.23 -5.16
CA ASP A 137 -0.59 29.59 -6.12
C ASP A 137 0.27 28.53 -5.43
N LEU A 138 0.73 28.81 -4.19
CA LEU A 138 1.42 27.85 -3.34
C LEU A 138 0.56 26.61 -3.04
N LEU A 139 -0.69 26.80 -2.63
CA LEU A 139 -1.62 25.69 -2.34
C LEU A 139 -1.97 24.88 -3.57
N ASN A 140 -2.18 25.53 -4.72
CA ASN A 140 -2.45 24.84 -5.98
C ASN A 140 -1.27 23.97 -6.40
N GLU A 141 -0.04 24.47 -6.27
CA GLU A 141 1.18 23.71 -6.55
C GLU A 141 1.33 22.51 -5.60
N ILE A 142 1.09 22.70 -4.29
CA ILE A 142 1.11 21.60 -3.31
C ILE A 142 0.02 20.56 -3.63
N MET A 143 -1.20 21.00 -3.97
CA MET A 143 -2.30 20.12 -4.31
C MET A 143 -2.02 19.32 -5.58
N GLN A 144 -1.50 19.97 -6.63
CA GLN A 144 -1.17 19.32 -7.89
C GLN A 144 -0.08 18.25 -7.69
N ARG A 145 0.98 18.58 -6.94
CA ARG A 145 2.04 17.60 -6.61
C ARG A 145 1.53 16.43 -5.77
N LYS A 146 0.65 16.70 -4.80
CA LYS A 146 -0.02 15.64 -4.04
C LYS A 146 -0.88 14.77 -4.94
N GLN A 147 -1.63 15.35 -5.89
CA GLN A 147 -2.43 14.59 -6.84
C GLN A 147 -1.58 13.75 -7.79
N GLU A 148 -0.46 14.27 -8.29
CA GLU A 148 0.48 13.52 -9.15
C GLU A 148 1.14 12.38 -8.39
N GLY A 149 1.56 12.60 -7.14
CA GLY A 149 2.08 11.56 -6.25
C GLY A 149 1.04 10.50 -5.91
N LEU A 150 -0.20 10.91 -5.59
CA LEU A 150 -1.32 10.00 -5.34
C LEU A 150 -1.69 9.19 -6.58
N PHE A 151 -1.66 9.81 -7.77
CA PHE A 151 -1.89 9.11 -9.03
C PHE A 151 -0.81 8.05 -9.25
N TYR A 152 0.45 8.41 -9.06
CA TYR A 152 1.57 7.49 -9.21
C TYR A 152 1.49 6.30 -8.24
N LEU A 153 1.24 6.58 -6.95
CA LEU A 153 1.06 5.55 -5.92
C LEU A 153 -0.11 4.61 -6.22
N ALA A 154 -1.20 5.12 -6.79
CA ALA A 154 -2.39 4.33 -7.10
C ALA A 154 -2.27 3.54 -8.41
N HIS A 155 -1.39 3.93 -9.35
CA HIS A 155 -1.40 3.42 -10.73
C HIS A 155 -0.10 2.73 -11.18
N PHE A 156 0.99 2.82 -10.40
CA PHE A 156 2.27 2.21 -10.72
C PHE A 156 2.74 1.26 -9.63
N ASP A 157 3.43 0.20 -10.04
CA ASP A 157 4.18 -0.70 -9.17
C ASP A 157 5.40 0.02 -8.61
N GLN A 158 5.52 0.09 -7.29
CA GLN A 158 6.54 0.91 -6.63
C GLN A 158 7.96 0.38 -6.81
N LEU A 159 8.10 -0.94 -7.03
CA LEU A 159 9.41 -1.55 -7.23
C LEU A 159 9.92 -1.34 -8.67
N THR A 160 9.09 -1.64 -9.67
CA THR A 160 9.52 -1.66 -11.08
C THR A 160 9.19 -0.39 -11.84
N ASN A 161 8.37 0.51 -11.28
CA ASN A 161 7.85 1.70 -11.93
C ASN A 161 7.05 1.39 -13.23
N LEU A 162 6.57 0.15 -13.36
CA LEU A 162 5.63 -0.21 -14.42
C LEU A 162 4.20 0.10 -13.99
N PRO A 163 3.28 0.35 -14.94
CA PRO A 163 1.85 0.30 -14.69
C PRO A 163 1.46 -0.90 -13.83
N ASN A 164 0.69 -0.66 -12.78
CA ASN A 164 0.11 -1.73 -11.97
C ASN A 164 -1.15 -2.29 -12.64
N ARG A 165 -1.80 -3.27 -11.99
CA ARG A 165 -3.03 -3.89 -12.47
C ARG A 165 -4.14 -2.89 -12.82
N LEU A 166 -4.31 -1.84 -12.03
CA LEU A 166 -5.36 -0.83 -12.25
C LEU A 166 -5.11 -0.06 -13.55
N LEU A 167 -3.90 0.49 -13.73
CA LEU A 167 -3.55 1.25 -14.92
C LEU A 167 -3.48 0.38 -16.18
N PHE A 168 -3.02 -0.86 -16.04
CA PHE A 168 -3.02 -1.83 -17.13
C PHE A 168 -4.43 -2.09 -17.66
N MET A 169 -5.41 -2.36 -16.78
CA MET A 169 -6.79 -2.63 -17.19
C MET A 169 -7.41 -1.44 -17.93
N ASP A 170 -7.20 -0.23 -17.41
CA ASP A 170 -7.66 1.00 -18.05
C ASP A 170 -7.05 1.18 -19.46
N ARG A 171 -5.74 0.95 -19.62
CA ARG A 171 -5.08 1.01 -20.94
C ARG A 171 -5.59 -0.06 -21.90
N LEU A 172 -5.81 -1.29 -21.42
CA LEU A 172 -6.35 -2.37 -22.24
C LEU A 172 -7.77 -2.04 -22.73
N THR A 173 -8.64 -1.53 -21.85
CA THR A 173 -9.99 -1.11 -22.25
C THR A 173 -9.96 -0.02 -23.34
N ARG A 174 -9.07 0.97 -23.20
CA ARG A 174 -8.89 2.02 -24.23
C ARG A 174 -8.40 1.44 -25.55
N ALA A 175 -7.33 0.63 -25.51
CA ALA A 175 -6.74 0.02 -26.69
C ALA A 175 -7.76 -0.84 -27.44
N LEU A 176 -8.56 -1.67 -26.75
CA LEU A 176 -9.63 -2.45 -27.37
C LEU A 176 -10.68 -1.57 -28.04
N GLY A 177 -11.06 -0.46 -27.40
CA GLY A 177 -11.96 0.53 -27.99
C GLY A 177 -11.40 1.18 -29.26
N ASP A 178 -10.11 1.50 -29.28
CA ASP A 178 -9.41 2.03 -30.45
C ASP A 178 -9.28 1.00 -31.58
N ALA A 179 -8.86 -0.23 -31.26
CA ALA A 179 -8.72 -1.32 -32.21
C ALA A 179 -10.06 -1.70 -32.84
N HIS A 180 -11.15 -1.68 -32.07
CA HIS A 180 -12.50 -1.87 -32.62
C HIS A 180 -12.85 -0.83 -33.68
N ARG A 181 -12.57 0.46 -33.41
CA ARG A 181 -12.84 1.56 -34.36
C ARG A 181 -11.97 1.46 -35.62
N LYS A 182 -10.68 1.14 -35.45
CA LYS A 182 -9.70 1.04 -36.54
C LYS A 182 -9.78 -0.28 -37.32
N LYS A 183 -10.52 -1.27 -36.81
CA LYS A 183 -10.49 -2.67 -37.28
C LYS A 183 -9.07 -3.26 -37.25
N SER A 184 -8.27 -2.88 -36.26
CA SER A 184 -6.95 -3.47 -36.02
C SER A 184 -7.03 -4.57 -34.96
N ALA A 185 -5.96 -5.36 -34.86
CA ALA A 185 -5.81 -6.41 -33.87
C ALA A 185 -4.86 -5.97 -32.75
N ILE A 186 -5.05 -6.54 -31.56
CA ILE A 186 -4.17 -6.33 -30.40
C ILE A 186 -3.68 -7.69 -29.94
N GLY A 187 -2.40 -7.77 -29.65
CA GLY A 187 -1.81 -8.93 -28.99
C GLY A 187 -1.61 -8.68 -27.51
N LEU A 188 -1.89 -9.70 -26.70
CA LEU A 188 -1.62 -9.69 -25.27
C LEU A 188 -0.61 -10.79 -24.94
N LEU A 189 0.43 -10.45 -24.17
CA LEU A 189 1.43 -11.40 -23.70
C LEU A 189 1.38 -11.44 -22.17
N PHE A 190 1.12 -12.61 -21.60
CA PHE A 190 1.26 -12.90 -20.18
C PHE A 190 2.62 -13.57 -19.96
N ILE A 191 3.42 -13.05 -19.03
CA ILE A 191 4.82 -13.42 -18.85
C ILE A 191 5.05 -13.74 -17.38
N ASP A 192 5.65 -14.89 -17.11
CA ASP A 192 6.00 -15.32 -15.75
C ASP A 192 7.46 -15.81 -15.71
N LEU A 193 8.17 -15.47 -14.64
CA LEU A 193 9.57 -15.83 -14.45
C LEU A 193 9.73 -17.24 -13.91
N ASP A 194 10.46 -18.07 -14.64
CA ASP A 194 10.62 -19.47 -14.27
C ASP A 194 11.50 -19.62 -13.03
N ASN A 195 10.97 -20.34 -12.03
CA ASN A 195 11.67 -20.64 -10.78
C ASN A 195 12.15 -19.40 -10.02
N PHE A 196 11.50 -18.25 -10.20
CA PHE A 196 11.86 -17.01 -9.50
C PHE A 196 11.92 -17.17 -7.99
N LYS A 197 10.98 -17.95 -7.43
CA LYS A 197 10.97 -18.32 -6.01
C LYS A 197 12.30 -18.91 -5.52
N ASN A 198 13.00 -19.73 -6.33
CA ASN A 198 14.29 -20.30 -5.93
C ASN A 198 15.36 -19.23 -5.74
N PHE A 199 15.28 -18.12 -6.48
CA PHE A 199 16.19 -16.98 -6.29
C PHE A 199 15.91 -16.26 -4.97
N ASN A 200 14.63 -16.03 -4.63
CA ASN A 200 14.26 -15.47 -3.33
C ASN A 200 14.70 -16.40 -2.19
N ASP A 201 14.41 -17.70 -2.30
CA ASP A 201 14.72 -18.68 -1.26
C ASP A 201 16.24 -18.86 -1.08
N SER A 202 17.04 -18.71 -2.15
CA SER A 202 18.50 -18.94 -2.09
C SER A 202 19.33 -17.67 -1.84
N MET A 203 18.85 -16.50 -2.23
CA MET A 203 19.62 -15.25 -2.21
C MET A 203 18.89 -14.06 -1.55
N GLY A 204 17.71 -14.30 -0.98
CA GLY A 204 16.92 -13.31 -0.27
C GLY A 204 16.07 -12.43 -1.17
N HIS A 205 15.05 -11.80 -0.58
CA HIS A 205 14.08 -10.97 -1.29
C HIS A 205 14.71 -9.74 -1.98
N GLY A 206 15.69 -9.09 -1.34
CA GLY A 206 16.39 -7.95 -1.96
C GLY A 206 17.12 -8.29 -3.26
N PHE A 207 17.59 -9.54 -3.41
CA PHE A 207 18.16 -10.01 -4.68
C PHE A 207 17.09 -10.24 -5.73
N GLY A 208 15.95 -10.83 -5.34
CA GLY A 208 14.77 -10.98 -6.19
C GLY A 208 14.23 -9.64 -6.69
N ASP A 209 14.21 -8.63 -5.83
CA ASP A 209 13.74 -7.28 -6.19
C ASP A 209 14.60 -6.66 -7.30
N GLN A 210 15.92 -6.81 -7.22
CA GLN A 210 16.82 -6.36 -8.29
C GLN A 210 16.64 -7.14 -9.59
N ILE A 211 16.33 -8.45 -9.51
CA ILE A 211 15.94 -9.23 -10.69
C ILE A 211 14.67 -8.65 -11.32
N LEU A 212 13.64 -8.37 -10.52
CA LEU A 212 12.37 -7.83 -11.01
C LEU A 212 12.55 -6.47 -11.70
N ILE A 213 13.35 -5.58 -11.11
CA ILE A 213 13.73 -4.29 -11.73
C ILE A 213 14.45 -4.52 -13.06
N ALA A 214 15.42 -5.43 -13.10
CA ALA A 214 16.16 -5.72 -14.33
C ALA A 214 15.25 -6.30 -15.43
N VAL A 215 14.34 -7.20 -15.06
CA VAL A 215 13.34 -7.80 -15.97
C VAL A 215 12.43 -6.72 -16.52
N ALA A 216 11.89 -5.84 -15.66
CA ALA A 216 11.04 -4.73 -16.09
C ALA A 216 11.73 -3.89 -17.17
N ASN A 217 12.97 -3.45 -16.91
CA ASN A 217 13.77 -2.68 -17.87
C ASN A 217 13.98 -3.44 -19.20
N ARG A 218 14.24 -4.74 -19.14
CA ARG A 218 14.45 -5.57 -20.33
C ARG A 218 13.18 -5.72 -21.16
N LEU A 219 12.04 -5.97 -20.51
CA LEU A 219 10.74 -6.05 -21.17
C LEU A 219 10.36 -4.71 -21.81
N THR A 220 10.57 -3.59 -21.12
CA THR A 220 10.36 -2.24 -21.67
C THR A 220 11.24 -1.98 -22.89
N SER A 221 12.51 -2.42 -22.88
CA SER A 221 13.39 -2.29 -24.04
C SER A 221 12.95 -3.13 -25.25
N CYS A 222 12.18 -4.20 -25.00
CA CYS A 222 11.59 -5.04 -26.05
C CYS A 222 10.26 -4.48 -26.58
N ALA A 223 9.70 -3.43 -25.97
CA ALA A 223 8.41 -2.85 -26.34
C ALA A 223 8.60 -1.58 -27.22
N ARG A 224 7.62 -1.27 -28.07
CA ARG A 224 7.55 0.02 -28.78
C ARG A 224 6.93 1.08 -27.85
N GLU A 225 7.07 2.36 -28.17
CA GLU A 225 6.47 3.45 -27.36
C GLU A 225 4.94 3.36 -27.24
N VAL A 226 4.28 2.77 -28.24
CA VAL A 226 2.82 2.56 -28.25
C VAL A 226 2.41 1.32 -27.45
N ASP A 227 3.33 0.38 -27.22
CA ASP A 227 3.05 -0.84 -26.48
C ASP A 227 3.08 -0.53 -24.97
N THR A 228 2.31 -1.28 -24.18
CA THR A 228 2.31 -1.14 -22.72
C THR A 228 2.93 -2.37 -22.08
N VAL A 229 3.86 -2.16 -21.15
CA VAL A 229 4.39 -3.19 -20.25
C VAL A 229 3.87 -2.89 -18.84
N ALA A 230 3.39 -3.89 -18.13
CA ALA A 230 2.85 -3.76 -16.78
C ALA A 230 3.30 -4.92 -15.89
N ARG A 231 3.29 -4.71 -14.57
CA ARG A 231 3.50 -5.76 -13.58
C ARG A 231 2.21 -5.95 -12.80
N LEU A 232 1.73 -7.20 -12.75
CA LEU A 232 0.46 -7.51 -12.09
C LEU A 232 0.66 -7.79 -10.61
N SER A 233 1.55 -8.72 -10.29
CA SER A 233 1.93 -9.11 -8.94
C SER A 233 3.20 -9.96 -9.00
N GLY A 234 3.92 -10.13 -7.89
CA GLY A 234 5.03 -11.09 -7.79
C GLY A 234 6.00 -11.04 -8.98
N ASP A 235 6.14 -12.16 -9.67
CA ASP A 235 6.94 -12.40 -10.87
C ASP A 235 6.16 -12.36 -12.18
N GLU A 236 4.92 -11.85 -12.15
CA GLU A 236 4.01 -11.80 -13.29
C GLU A 236 4.02 -10.42 -13.98
N PHE A 237 4.33 -10.44 -15.27
CA PHE A 237 4.31 -9.29 -16.16
C PHE A 237 3.30 -9.50 -17.28
N ILE A 238 2.77 -8.40 -17.80
CA ILE A 238 1.82 -8.45 -18.91
C ILE A 238 2.09 -7.31 -19.90
N MET A 239 1.92 -7.59 -21.20
CA MET A 239 2.17 -6.63 -22.26
C MET A 239 0.98 -6.50 -23.22
N ILE A 240 0.66 -5.26 -23.59
CA ILE A 240 -0.32 -4.90 -24.63
C ILE A 240 0.45 -4.48 -25.87
N ILE A 241 0.22 -5.18 -26.99
CA ILE A 241 0.86 -4.92 -28.28
C ILE A 241 -0.21 -4.43 -29.24
N GLU A 242 -0.18 -3.14 -29.51
CA GLU A 242 -1.17 -2.49 -30.36
C GLU A 242 -0.81 -2.62 -31.85
N ASP A 243 -1.84 -2.58 -32.70
CA ASP A 243 -1.73 -2.58 -34.16
C ASP A 243 -0.84 -3.73 -34.69
N ILE A 244 -1.20 -4.97 -34.34
CA ILE A 244 -0.53 -6.16 -34.89
C ILE A 244 -1.12 -6.53 -36.25
N ASP A 245 -0.25 -6.85 -37.21
CA ASP A 245 -0.66 -7.23 -38.56
C ASP A 245 -1.14 -8.70 -38.64
N ASN A 246 -0.47 -9.58 -37.89
CA ASN A 246 -0.74 -11.01 -37.84
C ASN A 246 -0.07 -11.67 -36.62
N GLN A 247 -0.43 -12.93 -36.36
CA GLN A 247 0.10 -13.71 -35.24
C GLN A 247 1.63 -13.94 -35.30
N ASN A 248 2.23 -13.94 -36.50
CA ASN A 248 3.69 -14.06 -36.64
C ASN A 248 4.43 -12.86 -36.03
N SER A 249 3.81 -11.68 -35.99
CA SER A 249 4.41 -10.49 -35.36
C SER A 249 4.55 -10.67 -33.85
N LEU A 250 3.59 -11.36 -33.23
CA LEU A 250 3.66 -11.74 -31.82
C LEU A 250 4.71 -12.81 -31.57
N ASP A 251 4.83 -13.79 -32.48
CA ASP A 251 5.89 -14.80 -32.40
C ASP A 251 7.27 -14.17 -32.38
N ILE A 252 7.55 -13.23 -33.28
CA ILE A 252 8.84 -12.55 -33.36
C ILE A 252 9.13 -11.81 -32.05
N LEU A 253 8.14 -11.13 -31.48
CA LEU A 253 8.29 -10.46 -30.19
C LEU A 253 8.55 -11.43 -29.05
N CYS A 254 7.81 -12.54 -28.97
CA CYS A 254 8.00 -13.56 -27.93
C CYS A 254 9.42 -14.16 -28.00
N HIS A 255 9.90 -14.51 -29.19
CA HIS A 255 11.26 -14.99 -29.37
C HIS A 255 12.29 -13.94 -28.97
N ARG A 256 12.08 -12.67 -29.35
CA ARG A 256 12.96 -11.57 -28.93
C ARG A 256 13.03 -11.44 -27.41
N ILE A 257 11.89 -11.53 -26.72
CA ILE A 257 11.83 -11.49 -25.26
C ILE A 257 12.59 -12.68 -24.68
N LEU A 258 12.27 -13.92 -25.09
CA LEU A 258 12.93 -15.13 -24.60
C LEU A 258 14.44 -15.12 -24.84
N ASP A 259 14.88 -14.70 -26.03
CA ASP A 259 16.30 -14.58 -26.36
C ASP A 259 17.00 -13.51 -25.51
N SER A 260 16.33 -12.40 -25.21
CA SER A 260 16.86 -11.39 -24.30
C SER A 260 17.04 -11.92 -22.87
N MET A 261 16.20 -12.88 -22.44
CA MET A 261 16.32 -13.49 -21.10
C MET A 261 17.51 -14.45 -21.00
N LYS A 262 17.98 -15.03 -22.12
CA LYS A 262 19.12 -15.98 -22.15
C LYS A 262 20.47 -15.36 -21.80
N SER A 263 20.60 -14.04 -21.98
CA SER A 263 21.84 -13.34 -21.63
C SER A 263 22.00 -13.28 -20.10
N PRO A 264 23.18 -13.62 -19.56
CA PRO A 264 23.41 -13.60 -18.12
C PRO A 264 23.11 -12.21 -17.57
N TRP A 265 22.43 -12.20 -16.43
CA TRP A 265 22.04 -10.98 -15.75
C TRP A 265 23.10 -10.66 -14.72
N GLU A 266 23.71 -9.47 -14.82
CA GLU A 266 24.58 -8.98 -13.77
C GLU A 266 23.71 -8.31 -12.69
N VAL A 267 23.48 -9.02 -11.60
CA VAL A 267 22.70 -8.54 -10.46
C VAL A 267 23.60 -8.57 -9.23
N MET A 268 23.81 -7.41 -8.62
CA MET A 268 24.71 -7.26 -7.45
C MET A 268 26.11 -7.88 -7.68
N GLY A 269 26.67 -7.74 -8.89
CA GLY A 269 27.99 -8.26 -9.24
C GLY A 269 28.06 -9.79 -9.47
N ARG A 270 26.92 -10.46 -9.63
CA ARG A 270 26.83 -11.90 -9.95
C ARG A 270 26.11 -12.12 -11.27
N ASN A 271 26.55 -13.11 -12.03
CA ASN A 271 25.86 -13.57 -13.23
C ASN A 271 24.79 -14.60 -12.86
N VAL A 272 23.52 -14.28 -13.13
CA VAL A 272 22.41 -15.23 -12.98
C VAL A 272 21.78 -15.57 -14.33
N PHE A 273 21.17 -16.75 -14.41
CA PHE A 273 20.44 -17.22 -15.57
C PHE A 273 18.98 -17.35 -15.21
N LEU A 274 18.14 -16.56 -15.87
CA LEU A 274 16.71 -16.52 -15.65
C LEU A 274 16.00 -16.83 -16.97
N THR A 275 14.94 -17.63 -16.91
CA THR A 275 14.08 -17.87 -18.05
C THR A 275 12.66 -17.41 -17.75
N ALA A 276 11.84 -17.30 -18.78
CA ALA A 276 10.44 -16.92 -18.63
C ALA A 276 9.54 -17.80 -19.50
N SER A 277 8.32 -18.00 -19.04
CA SER A 277 7.26 -18.65 -19.81
C SER A 277 6.27 -17.58 -20.27
N ILE A 278 5.89 -17.62 -21.56
CA ILE A 278 5.04 -16.60 -22.18
C ILE A 278 3.77 -17.23 -22.76
N GLY A 279 2.62 -16.64 -22.47
CA GLY A 279 1.34 -17.01 -23.08
C GLY A 279 0.76 -15.86 -23.86
N THR A 280 0.14 -16.13 -25.01
CA THR A 280 -0.39 -15.07 -25.86
C THR A 280 -1.86 -15.25 -26.20
N SER A 281 -2.59 -14.14 -26.30
CA SER A 281 -3.94 -14.08 -26.86
C SER A 281 -4.10 -12.87 -27.79
N VAL A 282 -5.08 -12.92 -28.69
CA VAL A 282 -5.26 -11.95 -29.77
C VAL A 282 -6.69 -11.42 -29.81
N TYR A 283 -6.87 -10.11 -29.70
CA TYR A 283 -8.12 -9.44 -30.04
C TYR A 283 -8.21 -9.20 -31.56
N PRO A 284 -9.38 -9.38 -32.20
CA PRO A 284 -10.63 -9.93 -31.66
C PRO A 284 -10.74 -11.46 -31.80
N HIS A 285 -9.72 -12.12 -32.34
CA HIS A 285 -9.76 -13.54 -32.73
C HIS A 285 -10.06 -14.48 -31.55
N ASP A 286 -9.36 -14.29 -30.45
CA ASP A 286 -9.47 -15.13 -29.26
C ASP A 286 -10.60 -14.66 -28.36
N SER A 287 -10.80 -13.34 -28.22
CA SER A 287 -11.95 -12.76 -27.51
C SER A 287 -12.13 -11.27 -27.82
N THR A 288 -13.33 -10.75 -27.57
CA THR A 288 -13.65 -9.31 -27.61
C THR A 288 -13.62 -8.65 -26.23
N GLU A 289 -13.58 -9.44 -25.15
CA GLU A 289 -13.65 -8.96 -23.77
C GLU A 289 -12.26 -8.91 -23.13
N ALA A 290 -11.92 -7.78 -22.51
CA ALA A 290 -10.60 -7.56 -21.90
C ALA A 290 -10.22 -8.64 -20.88
N GLY A 291 -11.15 -8.97 -19.98
CA GLY A 291 -10.93 -9.99 -18.95
C GLY A 291 -10.67 -11.37 -19.53
N ASP A 292 -11.38 -11.75 -20.58
CA ASP A 292 -11.25 -13.06 -21.23
C ASP A 292 -9.95 -13.17 -22.06
N LEU A 293 -9.47 -12.06 -22.66
CA LEU A 293 -8.15 -12.01 -23.32
C LEU A 293 -6.99 -12.25 -22.34
N ILE A 294 -6.99 -11.56 -21.20
CA ILE A 294 -5.96 -11.74 -20.14
C ILE A 294 -5.89 -13.20 -19.73
N LEU A 295 -7.06 -13.76 -19.54
CA LEU A 295 -7.24 -15.07 -18.99
C LEU A 295 -6.90 -16.19 -20.00
N LYS A 296 -7.14 -15.95 -21.29
CA LYS A 296 -6.65 -16.78 -22.39
C LYS A 296 -5.12 -16.74 -22.51
N ALA A 297 -4.52 -15.57 -22.35
CA ALA A 297 -3.07 -15.43 -22.37
C ALA A 297 -2.42 -16.14 -21.17
N ASP A 298 -2.99 -16.02 -19.98
CA ASP A 298 -2.54 -16.73 -18.78
C ASP A 298 -2.61 -18.27 -18.95
N ALA A 299 -3.73 -18.79 -19.44
CA ALA A 299 -3.87 -20.22 -19.72
C ALA A 299 -2.81 -20.74 -20.70
N ALA A 300 -2.48 -19.94 -21.73
CA ALA A 300 -1.43 -20.28 -22.68
C ALA A 300 -0.02 -20.24 -22.04
N MET A 301 0.23 -19.32 -21.11
CA MET A 301 1.49 -19.22 -20.37
C MET A 301 1.70 -20.45 -19.49
N TYR A 302 0.65 -20.90 -18.81
CA TYR A 302 0.71 -22.09 -17.99
C TYR A 302 1.00 -23.35 -18.82
N GLU A 303 0.42 -23.49 -20.01
CA GLU A 303 0.77 -24.57 -20.93
C GLU A 303 2.23 -24.49 -21.39
N ALA A 304 2.79 -23.29 -21.59
CA ALA A 304 4.23 -23.13 -21.85
C ALA A 304 5.09 -23.61 -20.67
N LYS A 305 4.68 -23.34 -19.41
CA LYS A 305 5.36 -23.87 -18.22
C LYS A 305 5.33 -25.40 -18.17
N ARG A 306 4.17 -26.01 -18.44
CA ARG A 306 4.03 -27.48 -18.49
C ARG A 306 4.83 -28.10 -19.63
N GLY A 307 4.94 -27.40 -20.75
CA GLY A 307 5.68 -27.81 -21.94
C GLY A 307 7.21 -27.81 -21.79
N GLY A 308 7.74 -27.45 -20.62
CA GLY A 308 9.18 -27.46 -20.35
C GLY A 308 9.78 -26.11 -19.96
N ARG A 309 8.95 -25.05 -19.84
CA ARG A 309 9.36 -23.66 -19.51
C ARG A 309 10.26 -23.03 -20.59
N ASN A 310 10.68 -21.78 -20.37
CA ASN A 310 11.52 -21.02 -21.32
C ASN A 310 10.98 -21.04 -22.77
N ALA A 311 9.67 -20.91 -22.90
CA ALA A 311 8.96 -21.06 -24.15
C ALA A 311 7.76 -20.11 -24.18
N HIS A 312 7.24 -19.86 -25.37
CA HIS A 312 5.96 -19.20 -25.53
C HIS A 312 4.92 -20.15 -26.12
N THR A 313 3.65 -19.88 -25.85
CA THR A 313 2.52 -20.63 -26.39
C THR A 313 1.38 -19.68 -26.70
N HIS A 314 0.80 -19.83 -27.90
CA HIS A 314 -0.44 -19.14 -28.25
C HIS A 314 -1.64 -19.85 -27.67
N PHE A 315 -2.64 -19.07 -27.25
CA PHE A 315 -3.93 -19.61 -26.91
C PHE A 315 -4.51 -20.41 -28.10
N LYS A 316 -5.06 -21.59 -27.79
CA LYS A 316 -5.75 -22.45 -28.76
C LYS A 316 -7.08 -22.90 -28.17
N THR A 317 -8.12 -22.91 -28.99
CA THR A 317 -9.43 -23.45 -28.64
C THR A 317 -9.29 -24.90 -28.16
N GLY A 318 -9.66 -25.17 -26.90
CA GLY A 318 -9.48 -26.47 -26.24
C GLY A 318 -8.33 -26.53 -25.22
N MET A 319 -7.48 -25.49 -25.13
CA MET A 319 -6.67 -25.28 -23.94
C MET A 319 -7.59 -25.13 -22.73
N ARG A 320 -7.23 -25.76 -21.60
CA ARG A 320 -7.97 -25.57 -20.35
C ARG A 320 -7.83 -24.10 -19.96
N LEU A 321 -8.88 -23.36 -20.26
CA LEU A 321 -9.12 -22.03 -19.75
C LEU A 321 -9.26 -22.16 -18.22
N TYR A 322 -8.23 -21.77 -17.46
CA TYR A 322 -8.22 -21.64 -15.99
C TYR A 322 -9.12 -20.50 -15.49
N SER A 323 -10.33 -20.43 -16.03
CA SER A 323 -10.91 -19.18 -16.49
C SER A 323 -12.43 -19.25 -16.59
N MET A 324 -12.93 -20.47 -16.73
CA MET A 324 -14.18 -20.87 -16.08
C MET A 324 -14.06 -20.85 -14.54
N ASP A 325 -12.92 -20.46 -13.97
CA ASP A 325 -12.60 -20.63 -12.56
C ASP A 325 -13.37 -19.71 -11.62
N LYS A 326 -13.79 -18.47 -11.93
CA LYS A 326 -14.52 -17.70 -10.89
C LYS A 326 -15.96 -18.17 -10.64
N MET A 327 -16.70 -18.54 -11.68
CA MET A 327 -18.03 -19.15 -11.51
C MET A 327 -17.95 -20.62 -11.09
N THR A 328 -16.95 -21.37 -11.58
CA THR A 328 -16.75 -22.77 -11.17
C THR A 328 -16.24 -22.83 -9.73
N LEU A 329 -15.27 -22.00 -9.35
CA LEU A 329 -14.77 -21.88 -7.98
C LEU A 329 -15.82 -21.30 -7.03
N GLU A 330 -16.70 -20.38 -7.45
CA GLU A 330 -17.86 -20.00 -6.62
C GLU A 330 -18.77 -21.22 -6.36
N ASN A 331 -19.13 -21.96 -7.41
CA ASN A 331 -19.95 -23.16 -7.27
C ASN A 331 -19.26 -24.24 -6.42
N ASP A 332 -17.95 -24.43 -6.61
CA ASP A 332 -17.14 -25.37 -5.85
C ASP A 332 -17.02 -24.91 -4.39
N LEU A 333 -16.87 -23.61 -4.13
CA LEU A 333 -16.82 -23.04 -2.78
C LEU A 333 -18.14 -23.22 -2.02
N ARG A 334 -19.29 -23.12 -2.72
CA ARG A 334 -20.61 -23.45 -2.15
C ARG A 334 -20.67 -24.91 -1.71
N LEU A 335 -20.13 -25.82 -2.53
CA LEU A 335 -20.13 -27.26 -2.28
C LEU A 335 -19.04 -27.68 -1.28
N ALA A 336 -17.95 -26.92 -1.15
CA ALA A 336 -16.79 -27.25 -0.33
C ALA A 336 -17.15 -27.41 1.17
N ILE A 337 -18.07 -26.60 1.69
CA ILE A 337 -18.56 -26.73 3.06
C ILE A 337 -19.30 -28.07 3.24
N GLU A 338 -20.19 -28.42 2.31
CA GLU A 338 -20.97 -29.67 2.38
C GLU A 338 -20.11 -30.92 2.15
N ARG A 339 -19.03 -30.79 1.39
CA ARG A 339 -18.11 -31.87 1.03
C ARG A 339 -16.93 -32.04 1.99
N ASN A 340 -16.84 -31.23 3.05
CA ASN A 340 -15.73 -31.21 4.00
C ASN A 340 -14.36 -31.04 3.30
N GLU A 341 -14.29 -30.13 2.33
CA GLU A 341 -13.06 -29.85 1.58
C GLU A 341 -12.17 -28.81 2.28
N PHE A 342 -12.67 -28.12 3.31
CA PHE A 342 -11.87 -27.20 4.10
C PHE A 342 -11.14 -27.91 5.24
N GLU A 343 -9.94 -27.43 5.53
CA GLU A 343 -9.18 -27.81 6.73
C GLU A 343 -8.51 -26.58 7.32
N LEU A 344 -8.09 -26.67 8.59
CA LEU A 344 -7.34 -25.61 9.26
C LEU A 344 -5.89 -26.02 9.43
N PHE A 345 -5.00 -25.11 9.04
CA PHE A 345 -3.59 -25.17 9.38
C PHE A 345 -3.32 -24.21 10.54
N TYR A 346 -2.34 -24.53 11.37
CA TYR A 346 -2.05 -23.81 12.60
C TYR A 346 -0.64 -23.25 12.54
N GLN A 347 -0.50 -21.93 12.67
CA GLN A 347 0.80 -21.28 12.74
C GLN A 347 1.12 -20.92 14.19
N PRO A 348 2.27 -21.34 14.75
CA PRO A 348 2.58 -21.09 16.15
C PRO A 348 2.92 -19.62 16.42
N GLN A 349 2.49 -19.15 17.58
CA GLN A 349 2.89 -17.90 18.20
C GLN A 349 3.78 -18.20 19.41
N VAL A 350 4.93 -17.53 19.50
CA VAL A 350 5.95 -17.80 20.54
C VAL A 350 6.28 -16.55 21.33
N SER A 351 6.67 -16.72 22.59
CA SER A 351 7.14 -15.62 23.45
C SER A 351 8.53 -15.13 23.04
N VAL A 352 8.73 -13.80 23.11
CA VAL A 352 10.03 -13.14 22.88
C VAL A 352 11.11 -13.57 23.87
N ASP A 353 10.74 -13.87 25.10
CA ASP A 353 11.66 -14.22 26.18
C ASP A 353 12.24 -15.65 26.04
N GLY A 354 11.96 -16.32 24.92
CA GLY A 354 12.45 -17.66 24.58
C GLY A 354 11.71 -18.81 25.29
N GLY A 355 10.53 -18.56 25.86
CA GLY A 355 9.94 -19.46 26.86
C GLY A 355 8.97 -20.54 26.38
N GLY A 356 8.32 -20.38 25.22
CA GLY A 356 7.38 -21.40 24.74
C GLY A 356 6.33 -20.91 23.76
N VAL A 357 5.54 -21.87 23.26
CA VAL A 357 4.38 -21.62 22.40
C VAL A 357 3.24 -21.12 23.28
N ILE A 358 2.73 -19.93 22.97
CA ILE A 358 1.68 -19.26 23.76
C ILE A 358 0.30 -19.35 23.09
N GLY A 359 0.30 -19.55 21.78
CA GLY A 359 -0.90 -19.62 20.98
C GLY A 359 -0.61 -20.09 19.57
N MET A 360 -1.65 -20.07 18.74
CA MET A 360 -1.55 -20.36 17.33
C MET A 360 -2.64 -19.64 16.55
N GLU A 361 -2.34 -19.28 15.32
CA GLU A 361 -3.32 -18.75 14.38
C GLU A 361 -3.89 -19.89 13.53
N ALA A 362 -5.22 -19.97 13.45
CA ALA A 362 -5.93 -20.92 12.61
C ALA A 362 -6.18 -20.34 11.22
N LEU A 363 -5.53 -20.96 10.22
CA LEU A 363 -5.48 -20.51 8.85
C LEU A 363 -6.17 -21.53 7.95
N ILE A 364 -7.29 -21.13 7.34
CA ILE A 364 -8.06 -21.99 6.44
C ILE A 364 -7.24 -22.42 5.21
N ARG A 365 -7.42 -23.67 4.80
CA ARG A 365 -6.97 -24.25 3.54
C ARG A 365 -8.14 -24.97 2.88
N TRP A 366 -8.09 -25.05 1.56
CA TRP A 366 -9.12 -25.74 0.79
C TRP A 366 -8.49 -26.86 -0.04
N ASN A 367 -8.82 -28.10 0.31
CA ASN A 367 -8.50 -29.31 -0.45
C ASN A 367 -9.41 -29.45 -1.66
N HIS A 368 -9.13 -28.66 -2.69
CA HIS A 368 -9.91 -28.71 -3.91
C HIS A 368 -9.61 -30.00 -4.70
N PRO A 369 -10.63 -30.78 -5.12
CA PRO A 369 -10.44 -32.10 -5.73
C PRO A 369 -9.59 -32.08 -7.00
N GLU A 370 -9.72 -31.04 -7.82
CA GLU A 370 -8.93 -30.88 -9.05
C GLU A 370 -7.66 -30.02 -8.91
N ARG A 371 -7.63 -29.05 -7.98
CA ARG A 371 -6.56 -28.05 -7.88
C ARG A 371 -5.57 -28.33 -6.76
N GLY A 372 -5.85 -29.32 -5.91
CA GLY A 372 -5.08 -29.58 -4.71
C GLY A 372 -5.32 -28.52 -3.64
N LEU A 373 -4.34 -28.34 -2.76
CA LEU A 373 -4.43 -27.47 -1.61
C LEU A 373 -4.34 -25.98 -1.99
N LEU A 374 -5.44 -25.25 -1.84
CA LEU A 374 -5.52 -23.82 -2.06
C LEU A 374 -5.37 -23.03 -0.75
N THR A 375 -4.62 -21.94 -0.82
CA THR A 375 -4.46 -20.97 0.27
C THR A 375 -5.52 -19.86 0.20
N PRO A 376 -5.78 -19.13 1.31
CA PRO A 376 -6.83 -18.11 1.38
C PRO A 376 -6.80 -17.07 0.25
N ILE A 377 -5.61 -16.67 -0.21
CA ILE A 377 -5.43 -15.68 -1.29
C ILE A 377 -6.18 -16.04 -2.59
N HIS A 378 -6.44 -17.33 -2.83
CA HIS A 378 -7.10 -17.80 -4.04
C HIS A 378 -8.64 -17.70 -3.99
N PHE A 379 -9.25 -17.72 -2.79
CA PHE A 379 -10.70 -17.89 -2.67
C PHE A 379 -11.40 -16.92 -1.70
N ILE A 380 -10.69 -16.27 -0.78
CA ILE A 380 -11.33 -15.33 0.17
C ILE A 380 -11.97 -14.14 -0.54
N GLU A 381 -11.32 -13.55 -1.54
CA GLU A 381 -11.89 -12.43 -2.31
C GLU A 381 -13.24 -12.83 -2.96
N ILE A 382 -13.35 -14.07 -3.43
CA ILE A 382 -14.57 -14.61 -4.03
C ILE A 382 -15.61 -14.88 -2.95
N ALA A 383 -15.21 -15.47 -1.83
CA ALA A 383 -16.06 -15.71 -0.68
C ALA A 383 -16.72 -14.43 -0.16
N GLU A 384 -15.96 -13.33 -0.09
CA GLU A 384 -16.45 -12.03 0.35
C GLU A 384 -17.43 -11.42 -0.64
N LYS A 385 -17.08 -11.39 -1.93
CA LYS A 385 -17.95 -10.84 -2.99
C LYS A 385 -19.29 -11.58 -3.13
N THR A 386 -19.30 -12.87 -2.80
CA THR A 386 -20.49 -13.73 -2.93
C THR A 386 -21.25 -13.89 -1.60
N GLY A 387 -20.71 -13.38 -0.49
CA GLY A 387 -21.26 -13.54 0.85
C GLY A 387 -21.04 -14.93 1.48
N LEU A 388 -20.39 -15.86 0.77
CA LEU A 388 -20.06 -17.19 1.29
C LEU A 388 -19.07 -17.13 2.46
N ILE A 389 -18.33 -16.04 2.60
CA ILE A 389 -17.42 -15.81 3.73
C ILE A 389 -18.12 -15.91 5.09
N ILE A 390 -19.42 -15.62 5.18
CA ILE A 390 -20.18 -15.70 6.44
C ILE A 390 -20.32 -17.17 6.87
N ALA A 391 -20.68 -18.05 5.93
CA ALA A 391 -20.83 -19.48 6.19
C ALA A 391 -19.46 -20.14 6.45
N ILE A 392 -18.44 -19.76 5.67
CA ILE A 392 -17.07 -20.22 5.85
C ILE A 392 -16.53 -19.78 7.21
N GLY A 393 -16.68 -18.51 7.58
CA GLY A 393 -16.23 -17.98 8.87
C GLY A 393 -16.88 -18.70 10.05
N LYS A 394 -18.19 -19.03 9.96
CA LYS A 394 -18.87 -19.85 10.97
C LYS A 394 -18.27 -21.25 11.07
N TRP A 395 -17.97 -21.88 9.93
CA TRP A 395 -17.29 -23.18 9.90
C TRP A 395 -15.89 -23.10 10.51
N VAL A 396 -15.10 -22.07 10.17
CA VAL A 396 -13.73 -21.87 10.69
C VAL A 396 -13.73 -21.75 12.21
N VAL A 397 -14.57 -20.88 12.79
CA VAL A 397 -14.63 -20.71 14.25
C VAL A 397 -15.04 -22.02 14.93
N LYS A 398 -16.02 -22.73 14.36
CA LYS A 398 -16.48 -24.01 14.90
C LYS A 398 -15.40 -25.08 14.86
N GLU A 399 -14.68 -25.20 13.74
CA GLU A 399 -13.63 -26.19 13.57
C GLU A 399 -12.40 -25.87 14.44
N ALA A 400 -12.04 -24.59 14.58
CA ALA A 400 -11.00 -24.14 15.49
C ALA A 400 -11.33 -24.53 16.95
N CYS A 401 -12.58 -24.25 17.39
CA CYS A 401 -13.02 -24.61 18.74
C CYS A 401 -13.08 -26.13 18.96
N ARG A 402 -13.56 -26.89 17.96
CA ARG A 402 -13.61 -28.35 17.99
C ARG A 402 -12.20 -28.95 18.10
N GLN A 403 -11.28 -28.52 17.25
CA GLN A 403 -9.89 -29.02 17.25
C GLN A 403 -9.17 -28.68 18.55
N HIS A 404 -9.38 -27.46 19.08
CA HIS A 404 -8.82 -27.06 20.37
C HIS A 404 -9.30 -27.97 21.51
N GLN A 405 -10.60 -28.31 21.55
CA GLN A 405 -11.15 -29.23 22.54
C GLN A 405 -10.62 -30.67 22.37
N GLU A 406 -10.43 -31.13 21.13
CA GLU A 406 -9.83 -32.43 20.85
C GLU A 406 -8.39 -32.52 21.40
N TRP A 407 -7.59 -31.44 21.28
CA TRP A 407 -6.26 -31.41 21.88
C TRP A 407 -6.30 -31.45 23.41
N ILE A 408 -7.22 -30.74 24.05
CA ILE A 408 -7.39 -30.80 25.52
C ILE A 408 -7.78 -32.21 25.95
N GLN A 409 -8.69 -32.87 25.24
CA GLN A 409 -9.12 -34.24 25.54
C GLN A 409 -7.98 -35.26 25.35
N CYS A 410 -7.07 -35.00 24.42
CA CYS A 410 -5.83 -35.75 24.25
C CYS A 410 -4.77 -35.48 25.33
N GLY A 411 -5.03 -34.56 26.28
CA GLY A 411 -4.16 -34.26 27.42
C GLY A 411 -3.15 -33.13 27.17
N TYR A 412 -3.24 -32.41 26.06
CA TYR A 412 -2.38 -31.25 25.80
C TYR A 412 -2.82 -30.03 26.61
N GLN A 413 -1.85 -29.18 26.98
CA GLN A 413 -2.15 -27.92 27.65
C GLN A 413 -2.88 -26.97 26.70
N PRO A 414 -3.91 -26.25 27.20
CA PRO A 414 -4.67 -25.30 26.38
C PRO A 414 -3.76 -24.18 25.89
N LEU A 415 -3.91 -23.82 24.62
CA LEU A 415 -3.23 -22.70 23.98
C LEU A 415 -4.29 -21.76 23.42
N ARG A 416 -3.96 -20.48 23.30
CA ARG A 416 -4.82 -19.54 22.59
C ARG A 416 -4.91 -19.94 21.12
N ILE A 417 -6.10 -19.90 20.54
CA ILE A 417 -6.31 -20.06 19.10
C ILE A 417 -6.91 -18.77 18.53
N SER A 418 -6.22 -18.19 17.56
CA SER A 418 -6.63 -16.95 16.91
C SER A 418 -7.32 -17.26 15.58
N VAL A 419 -8.42 -16.58 15.29
CA VAL A 419 -9.21 -16.77 14.06
C VAL A 419 -9.49 -15.41 13.42
N ASN A 420 -9.14 -15.29 12.14
CA ASN A 420 -9.44 -14.12 11.31
C ASN A 420 -10.93 -13.96 11.05
N ILE A 421 -11.43 -12.73 11.24
CA ILE A 421 -12.83 -12.39 11.01
C ILE A 421 -12.94 -11.36 9.89
N SER A 422 -13.70 -11.71 8.84
CA SER A 422 -13.99 -10.78 7.74
C SER A 422 -14.94 -9.66 8.21
N PRO A 423 -14.81 -8.43 7.66
CA PRO A 423 -15.75 -7.35 7.91
C PRO A 423 -17.21 -7.76 7.69
N LEU A 424 -17.49 -8.52 6.62
CA LEU A 424 -18.85 -8.96 6.28
C LEU A 424 -19.47 -9.88 7.32
N GLN A 425 -18.65 -10.67 8.01
CA GLN A 425 -19.06 -11.54 9.11
C GLN A 425 -19.32 -10.73 10.38
N PHE A 426 -18.41 -9.82 10.74
CA PHE A 426 -18.52 -8.98 11.93
C PHE A 426 -19.79 -8.11 11.93
N TYR A 427 -20.17 -7.57 10.77
CA TYR A 427 -21.37 -6.75 10.63
C TYR A 427 -22.68 -7.54 10.59
N GLN A 428 -22.64 -8.88 10.64
CA GLN A 428 -23.87 -9.67 10.78
C GLN A 428 -24.50 -9.44 12.14
N THR A 429 -25.81 -9.19 12.15
CA THR A 429 -26.58 -9.05 13.41
C THR A 429 -26.55 -10.30 14.28
N SER A 430 -26.32 -11.48 13.71
CA SER A 430 -26.22 -12.75 14.43
C SER A 430 -24.83 -13.06 14.95
N PHE A 431 -23.80 -12.26 14.65
CA PHE A 431 -22.40 -12.66 14.85
C PHE A 431 -22.08 -13.05 16.31
N CYS A 432 -22.43 -12.21 17.28
CA CYS A 432 -22.23 -12.51 18.71
C CYS A 432 -22.95 -13.79 19.15
N GLU A 433 -24.18 -14.01 18.66
CA GLU A 433 -24.96 -15.21 18.98
C GLU A 433 -24.35 -16.47 18.32
N ASP A 434 -23.83 -16.34 17.10
CA ASP A 434 -23.12 -17.43 16.41
C ASP A 434 -21.87 -17.86 17.20
N ILE A 435 -21.07 -16.91 17.69
CA ILE A 435 -19.90 -17.19 18.55
C ILE A 435 -20.33 -17.87 19.85
N ARG A 436 -21.36 -17.32 20.52
CA ARG A 436 -21.91 -17.88 21.76
C ARG A 436 -22.39 -19.32 21.57
N SER A 437 -23.10 -19.61 20.47
CA SER A 437 -23.58 -20.96 20.14
C SER A 437 -22.41 -21.91 19.93
N VAL A 438 -21.38 -21.50 19.18
CA VAL A 438 -20.21 -22.36 18.92
C VAL A 438 -19.44 -22.69 20.20
N LEU A 439 -19.22 -21.71 21.07
CA LEU A 439 -18.57 -21.93 22.36
C LEU A 439 -19.38 -22.88 23.25
N ALA A 440 -20.71 -22.70 23.30
CA ALA A 440 -21.60 -23.58 24.05
C ALA A 440 -21.65 -25.02 23.48
N GLU A 441 -21.67 -25.16 22.16
CA GLU A 441 -21.69 -26.46 21.46
C GLU A 441 -20.39 -27.24 21.66
N THR A 442 -19.23 -26.56 21.59
CA THR A 442 -17.91 -27.20 21.71
C THR A 442 -17.45 -27.36 23.15
N GLY A 443 -17.98 -26.55 24.07
CA GLY A 443 -17.51 -26.50 25.46
C GLY A 443 -16.16 -25.78 25.62
N MET A 444 -15.74 -25.02 24.61
CA MET A 444 -14.50 -24.27 24.67
C MET A 444 -14.58 -23.10 25.65
N MET A 445 -13.54 -22.96 26.48
CA MET A 445 -13.37 -21.79 27.34
C MET A 445 -13.25 -20.53 26.46
N PRO A 446 -14.11 -19.51 26.65
CA PRO A 446 -14.10 -18.31 25.81
C PRO A 446 -12.74 -17.63 25.73
N SER A 447 -12.00 -17.59 26.86
CA SER A 447 -10.69 -16.96 26.96
C SER A 447 -9.57 -17.68 26.20
N SER A 448 -9.85 -18.84 25.61
CA SER A 448 -8.92 -19.56 24.73
C SER A 448 -9.12 -19.19 23.25
N LEU A 449 -10.21 -18.51 22.90
CA LEU A 449 -10.51 -18.06 21.53
C LEU A 449 -10.16 -16.57 21.40
N GLU A 450 -9.36 -16.24 20.40
CA GLU A 450 -9.04 -14.88 20.01
C GLU A 450 -9.60 -14.60 18.61
N LEU A 451 -10.28 -13.47 18.46
CA LEU A 451 -10.81 -13.01 17.18
C LEU A 451 -9.94 -11.88 16.64
N GLU A 452 -9.39 -12.09 15.46
CA GLU A 452 -8.52 -11.13 14.78
C GLU A 452 -9.34 -10.28 13.80
N LEU A 453 -9.23 -8.95 13.95
CA LEU A 453 -10.02 -7.96 13.24
C LEU A 453 -9.08 -6.99 12.52
N THR A 454 -9.28 -6.78 11.22
CA THR A 454 -8.43 -5.85 10.47
C THR A 454 -8.71 -4.39 10.86
N GLU A 455 -7.66 -3.55 10.83
CA GLU A 455 -7.76 -2.12 11.18
C GLU A 455 -8.87 -1.37 10.40
N GLY A 456 -9.06 -1.71 9.12
CA GLY A 456 -10.06 -1.10 8.26
C GLY A 456 -11.51 -1.31 8.73
N MET A 457 -11.77 -2.34 9.55
CA MET A 457 -13.11 -2.64 10.07
C MET A 457 -13.65 -1.54 10.97
N PHE A 458 -12.79 -0.80 11.66
CA PHE A 458 -13.17 0.15 12.71
C PHE A 458 -13.56 1.54 12.18
N MET A 459 -13.45 1.80 10.89
CA MET A 459 -13.61 3.14 10.29
C MET A 459 -15.08 3.53 10.02
N HIS A 460 -16.01 2.57 10.07
CA HIS A 460 -17.43 2.81 9.78
C HIS A 460 -18.30 2.47 10.99
N ASN A 461 -19.21 3.39 11.36
CA ASN A 461 -20.22 3.17 12.40
C ASN A 461 -19.66 2.73 13.77
N ILE A 462 -18.76 3.56 14.32
CA ILE A 462 -17.95 3.27 15.53
C ILE A 462 -18.80 2.87 16.73
N ASP A 463 -19.94 3.53 16.98
CA ASP A 463 -20.75 3.20 18.16
C ASP A 463 -21.37 1.80 18.07
N ASN A 464 -21.71 1.33 16.86
CA ASN A 464 -22.15 -0.06 16.66
C ASN A 464 -20.99 -1.05 16.83
N VAL A 465 -19.82 -0.71 16.30
CA VAL A 465 -18.61 -1.55 16.44
C VAL A 465 -18.24 -1.71 17.92
N VAL A 466 -18.19 -0.62 18.68
CA VAL A 466 -17.94 -0.64 20.13
C VAL A 466 -18.95 -1.54 20.85
N LYS A 467 -20.23 -1.51 20.47
CA LYS A 467 -21.25 -2.36 21.09
C LYS A 467 -20.97 -3.84 20.85
N VAL A 468 -20.66 -4.23 19.61
CA VAL A 468 -20.35 -5.62 19.25
C VAL A 468 -19.09 -6.09 19.97
N LEU A 469 -18.03 -5.28 20.00
CA LEU A 469 -16.79 -5.62 20.71
C LEU A 469 -17.02 -5.83 22.21
N ASN A 470 -17.81 -4.96 22.85
CA ASN A 470 -18.15 -5.14 24.27
C ASN A 470 -18.95 -6.44 24.50
N GLU A 471 -19.89 -6.78 23.62
CA GLU A 471 -20.63 -8.04 23.76
C GLU A 471 -19.73 -9.28 23.62
N LEU A 472 -18.75 -9.24 22.71
CA LEU A 472 -17.75 -10.30 22.56
C LEU A 472 -16.82 -10.37 23.77
N HIS A 473 -16.30 -9.23 24.23
CA HIS A 473 -15.48 -9.15 25.43
C HIS A 473 -16.24 -9.64 26.68
N ASP A 474 -17.53 -9.30 26.82
CA ASP A 474 -18.39 -9.77 27.92
C ASP A 474 -18.67 -11.29 27.86
N LEU A 475 -18.59 -11.90 26.67
CA LEU A 475 -18.60 -13.36 26.51
C LEU A 475 -17.29 -14.00 27.00
N GLY A 476 -16.23 -13.20 27.15
CA GLY A 476 -14.90 -13.62 27.58
C GLY A 476 -13.98 -14.08 26.44
N VAL A 477 -14.32 -13.78 25.18
CA VAL A 477 -13.40 -13.99 24.05
C VAL A 477 -12.37 -12.86 23.98
N LEU A 478 -11.17 -13.18 23.51
CA LEU A 478 -10.11 -12.20 23.33
C LEU A 478 -10.23 -11.52 21.96
N LEU A 479 -9.85 -10.26 21.89
CA LEU A 479 -9.97 -9.43 20.70
C LEU A 479 -8.60 -8.86 20.31
N ALA A 480 -8.19 -9.10 19.06
CA ALA A 480 -6.94 -8.61 18.51
C ALA A 480 -7.19 -7.73 17.27
N ILE A 481 -6.36 -6.69 17.11
CA ILE A 481 -6.31 -5.92 15.86
C ILE A 481 -5.16 -6.43 15.01
N ASP A 482 -5.50 -6.81 13.78
CA ASP A 482 -4.58 -7.33 12.78
C ASP A 482 -4.15 -6.28 11.76
N ASP A 483 -3.01 -6.53 11.09
CA ASP A 483 -2.37 -5.65 10.11
C ASP A 483 -2.12 -4.20 10.61
N PHE A 484 -1.86 -4.02 11.90
CA PHE A 484 -1.81 -2.69 12.53
C PHE A 484 -0.66 -1.84 11.98
N GLY A 485 -0.99 -0.62 11.54
CA GLY A 485 -0.03 0.37 11.02
C GLY A 485 -0.05 0.55 9.51
N THR A 486 -0.77 -0.32 8.78
CA THR A 486 -0.96 -0.20 7.32
C THR A 486 -2.13 0.72 6.95
N GLY A 487 -2.99 1.06 7.92
CA GLY A 487 -4.18 1.89 7.75
C GLY A 487 -4.12 3.27 8.45
N TYR A 488 -5.26 3.98 8.42
CA TYR A 488 -5.44 5.26 9.11
C TYR A 488 -6.02 5.04 10.52
N SER A 489 -5.18 4.68 11.49
CA SER A 489 -5.62 4.52 12.87
C SER A 489 -5.88 5.86 13.55
N ASN A 490 -7.13 6.09 13.95
CA ASN A 490 -7.44 7.17 14.87
C ASN A 490 -7.28 6.67 16.32
N LEU A 491 -6.16 7.03 16.94
CA LEU A 491 -5.81 6.73 18.34
C LEU A 491 -6.94 7.04 19.34
N SER A 492 -7.80 8.02 19.06
CA SER A 492 -8.92 8.35 19.94
C SER A 492 -9.98 7.24 20.03
N TYR A 493 -10.11 6.40 19.00
CA TYR A 493 -11.06 5.28 18.99
C TYR A 493 -10.46 4.00 19.55
N LEU A 494 -9.17 3.78 19.33
CA LEU A 494 -8.45 2.63 19.88
C LEU A 494 -8.64 2.53 21.41
N LYS A 495 -8.60 3.69 22.10
CA LYS A 495 -8.85 3.78 23.55
C LYS A 495 -10.24 3.32 23.99
N ARG A 496 -11.24 3.32 23.10
CA ARG A 496 -12.62 2.93 23.40
C ARG A 496 -12.89 1.45 23.15
N PHE A 497 -11.99 0.75 22.46
CA PHE A 497 -12.20 -0.64 22.10
C PHE A 497 -11.70 -1.56 23.22
N PRO A 498 -12.49 -2.57 23.64
CA PRO A 498 -12.07 -3.58 24.61
C PRO A 498 -11.18 -4.62 23.92
N ILE A 499 -10.01 -4.18 23.44
CA ILE A 499 -9.04 -5.04 22.76
C ILE A 499 -7.99 -5.52 23.75
N ASP A 500 -7.44 -6.71 23.49
CA ASP A 500 -6.43 -7.34 24.32
C ASP A 500 -5.05 -7.31 23.66
N ARG A 501 -5.01 -7.26 22.32
CA ARG A 501 -3.79 -7.49 21.55
C ARG A 501 -3.72 -6.65 20.27
N LEU A 502 -2.50 -6.26 19.91
CA LEU A 502 -2.15 -5.66 18.62
C LEU A 502 -1.17 -6.57 17.88
N LYS A 503 -1.38 -6.77 16.58
CA LYS A 503 -0.49 -7.52 15.70
C LYS A 503 0.14 -6.54 14.70
N ILE A 504 1.47 -6.48 14.69
CA ILE A 504 2.25 -5.62 13.79
C ILE A 504 2.35 -6.31 12.44
N ASP A 505 1.90 -5.62 11.39
CA ASP A 505 1.98 -6.13 10.02
C ASP A 505 3.41 -6.47 9.61
N GLN A 506 3.56 -7.58 8.88
CA GLN A 506 4.84 -8.09 8.38
C GLN A 506 5.65 -7.08 7.57
N SER A 507 5.03 -6.07 6.94
CA SER A 507 5.74 -5.04 6.16
C SER A 507 6.66 -4.16 7.01
N PHE A 508 6.38 -4.04 8.32
CA PHE A 508 7.26 -3.33 9.26
C PHE A 508 8.29 -4.22 9.94
N VAL A 509 8.14 -5.55 9.83
CA VAL A 509 9.02 -6.53 10.48
C VAL A 509 10.04 -7.07 9.49
N ARG A 510 9.65 -7.34 8.25
CA ARG A 510 10.53 -7.88 7.21
C ARG A 510 11.65 -6.90 6.87
N GLY A 511 12.89 -7.36 6.99
CA GLY A 511 14.08 -6.56 6.68
C GLY A 511 14.31 -5.37 7.62
N ILE A 512 13.73 -5.40 8.84
CA ILE A 512 13.83 -4.32 9.84
C ILE A 512 15.27 -3.95 10.20
N GLU A 513 16.23 -4.86 10.02
CA GLU A 513 17.66 -4.62 10.22
C GLU A 513 18.26 -3.61 9.23
N ASN A 514 17.63 -3.43 8.06
CA ASN A 514 18.12 -2.56 6.99
C ASN A 514 17.35 -1.23 6.89
N GLU A 515 16.22 -1.09 7.60
CA GLU A 515 15.32 0.05 7.47
C GLU A 515 15.03 0.73 8.83
N SER A 516 15.77 1.81 9.11
CA SER A 516 15.64 2.55 10.38
C SER A 516 14.24 3.09 10.64
N THR A 517 13.47 3.39 9.59
CA THR A 517 12.08 3.85 9.70
C THR A 517 11.17 2.77 10.27
N ASN A 518 11.28 1.53 9.79
CA ASN A 518 10.47 0.40 10.28
C ASN A 518 10.75 0.11 11.74
N MET A 519 12.03 0.16 12.15
CA MET A 519 12.41 0.02 13.55
C MET A 519 11.75 1.09 14.45
N GLU A 520 11.72 2.35 14.04
CA GLU A 520 11.07 3.43 14.80
C GLU A 520 9.53 3.29 14.82
N ILE A 521 8.93 2.79 13.74
CA ILE A 521 7.50 2.46 13.70
C ILE A 521 7.18 1.35 14.70
N VAL A 522 7.91 0.23 14.68
CA VAL A 522 7.72 -0.89 15.62
C VAL A 522 7.90 -0.44 17.07
N ARG A 523 8.91 0.40 17.36
CA ARG A 523 9.07 1.00 18.72
C ARG A 523 7.89 1.88 19.11
N THR A 524 7.38 2.67 18.19
CA THR A 524 6.21 3.54 18.44
C THR A 524 4.98 2.71 18.75
N ILE A 525 4.73 1.66 17.98
CA ILE A 525 3.62 0.73 18.21
C ILE A 525 3.80 -0.01 19.54
N SER A 526 5.02 -0.45 19.89
CA SER A 526 5.29 -1.08 21.20
C SER A 526 4.99 -0.16 22.37
N ASN A 527 5.42 1.10 22.30
CA ASN A 527 5.11 2.08 23.34
C ASN A 527 3.61 2.37 23.45
N LEU A 528 2.89 2.37 22.32
CA LEU A 528 1.44 2.50 22.29
C LEU A 528 0.77 1.31 22.99
N ALA A 529 1.11 0.08 22.61
CA ALA A 529 0.58 -1.15 23.19
C ALA A 529 0.79 -1.17 24.72
N LYS A 530 2.02 -0.88 25.18
CA LYS A 530 2.35 -0.78 26.61
C LYS A 530 1.52 0.28 27.33
N THR A 531 1.37 1.47 26.74
CA THR A 531 0.56 2.56 27.33
C THR A 531 -0.91 2.14 27.49
N MET A 532 -1.40 1.30 26.58
CA MET A 532 -2.77 0.80 26.57
C MET A 532 -2.94 -0.54 27.30
N SER A 533 -1.86 -1.10 27.86
CA SER A 533 -1.83 -2.43 28.49
C SER A 533 -2.28 -3.55 27.55
N LEU A 534 -1.88 -3.46 26.28
CA LEU A 534 -2.16 -4.46 25.23
C LEU A 534 -0.94 -5.35 25.01
N GLU A 535 -1.21 -6.62 24.71
CA GLU A 535 -0.20 -7.55 24.20
C GLU A 535 0.21 -7.17 22.77
N LEU A 536 1.49 -7.31 22.44
CA LEU A 536 2.01 -7.01 21.11
C LEU A 536 2.64 -8.23 20.43
N VAL A 537 2.14 -8.56 19.25
CA VAL A 537 2.66 -9.64 18.39
C VAL A 537 3.35 -9.04 17.18
N ALA A 538 4.58 -9.46 16.88
CA ALA A 538 5.24 -9.15 15.62
C ALA A 538 5.01 -10.29 14.61
N GLU A 539 4.45 -9.96 13.46
CA GLU A 539 4.18 -10.94 12.39
C GLU A 539 5.26 -10.97 11.32
N GLY A 540 5.35 -12.09 10.60
CA GLY A 540 6.27 -12.21 9.48
C GLY A 540 7.75 -12.25 9.88
N VAL A 541 8.08 -12.71 11.09
CA VAL A 541 9.48 -12.92 11.51
C VAL A 541 10.07 -14.12 10.78
N GLU A 542 11.08 -13.89 9.95
CA GLU A 542 11.72 -14.91 9.10
C GLU A 542 13.19 -15.15 9.47
N THR A 543 13.89 -14.14 9.97
CA THR A 543 15.32 -14.20 10.31
C THR A 543 15.59 -14.10 11.81
N ALA A 544 16.79 -14.53 12.24
CA ALA A 544 17.21 -14.39 13.63
C ALA A 544 17.47 -12.92 14.01
N ASP A 545 17.89 -12.09 13.04
CA ASP A 545 18.12 -10.67 13.26
C ASP A 545 16.80 -9.93 13.48
N GLU A 546 15.78 -10.21 12.65
CA GLU A 546 14.41 -9.70 12.85
C GLU A 546 13.88 -10.06 14.24
N MET A 547 14.01 -11.34 14.64
CA MET A 547 13.61 -11.83 15.98
C MET A 547 14.28 -11.03 17.11
N ASN A 548 15.59 -10.81 17.01
CA ASN A 548 16.34 -10.04 18.01
C ASN A 548 15.89 -8.57 18.06
N ILE A 549 15.68 -7.95 16.89
CA ILE A 549 15.31 -6.54 16.80
C ILE A 549 13.88 -6.31 17.32
N VAL A 550 12.90 -7.12 16.93
CA VAL A 550 11.53 -6.98 17.44
C VAL A 550 11.45 -7.22 18.95
N GLY A 551 12.28 -8.15 19.47
CA GLY A 551 12.43 -8.32 20.90
C GLY A 551 13.03 -7.09 21.60
N MET A 552 14.07 -6.49 21.03
CA MET A 552 14.65 -5.23 21.54
C MET A 552 13.67 -4.04 21.47
N CYS A 553 12.80 -4.01 20.46
CA CYS A 553 11.75 -3.01 20.33
C CYS A 553 10.62 -3.21 21.36
N GLY A 554 10.59 -4.36 22.05
CA GLY A 554 9.69 -4.64 23.15
C GLY A 554 8.35 -5.22 22.72
N CYS A 555 8.34 -6.06 21.68
CA CYS A 555 7.23 -6.97 21.39
C CYS A 555 7.15 -8.05 22.48
N ASP A 556 5.95 -8.57 22.74
CA ASP A 556 5.73 -9.63 23.73
C ASP A 556 5.80 -11.03 23.07
N PHE A 557 5.28 -11.11 21.83
CA PHE A 557 5.17 -12.34 21.06
C PHE A 557 5.63 -12.16 19.62
N MET A 558 5.92 -13.30 18.97
CA MET A 558 6.35 -13.35 17.58
C MET A 558 5.66 -14.48 16.83
N GLN A 559 5.42 -14.24 15.56
CA GLN A 559 4.88 -15.21 14.61
C GLN A 559 5.60 -15.07 13.26
N GLY A 560 5.94 -16.18 12.63
CA GLY A 560 6.56 -16.17 11.31
C GLY A 560 7.32 -17.44 10.95
N TYR A 561 7.86 -17.48 9.73
CA TYR A 561 8.51 -18.66 9.17
C TYR A 561 9.85 -19.00 9.81
N LYS A 562 10.40 -18.10 10.64
CA LYS A 562 11.54 -18.40 11.49
C LYS A 562 11.30 -19.60 12.41
N PHE A 563 10.05 -19.77 12.86
CA PHE A 563 9.62 -20.83 13.77
C PHE A 563 9.00 -21.99 13.01
N SER A 564 7.91 -21.71 12.29
CA SER A 564 7.28 -22.67 11.39
C SER A 564 6.36 -21.97 10.39
N LYS A 565 6.18 -22.64 9.24
CA LYS A 565 5.05 -22.35 8.36
C LYS A 565 3.75 -22.86 9.01
N PRO A 566 2.56 -22.48 8.52
CA PRO A 566 1.32 -23.09 8.96
C PRO A 566 1.36 -24.62 8.77
N LEU A 567 0.98 -25.37 9.81
CA LEU A 567 1.08 -26.83 9.87
C LEU A 567 -0.30 -27.49 9.97
N SER A 568 -0.46 -28.73 9.52
CA SER A 568 -1.66 -29.53 9.83
C SER A 568 -1.81 -29.73 11.35
N SER A 569 -2.99 -30.15 11.83
CA SER A 569 -3.21 -30.37 13.27
C SER A 569 -2.23 -31.41 13.87
N SER A 570 -1.90 -32.46 13.11
CA SER A 570 -0.93 -33.47 13.54
C SER A 570 0.51 -32.96 13.52
N ASP A 571 0.89 -32.24 12.46
CA ASP A 571 2.25 -31.72 12.33
C ASP A 571 2.53 -30.62 13.35
N PHE A 572 1.51 -29.82 13.70
CA PHE A 572 1.61 -28.81 14.76
C PHE A 572 1.96 -29.42 16.10
N LEU A 573 1.31 -30.53 16.50
CA LEU A 573 1.61 -31.21 17.76
C LEU A 573 3.03 -31.79 17.78
N LEU A 574 3.47 -32.37 16.66
CA LEU A 574 4.83 -32.90 16.53
C LEU A 574 5.85 -31.78 16.66
N TRP A 575 5.68 -30.70 15.89
CA TRP A 575 6.53 -29.52 15.94
C TRP A 575 6.59 -28.90 17.33
N ARG A 576 5.44 -28.76 18.01
CA ARG A 576 5.36 -28.20 19.37
C ARG A 576 6.19 -29.01 20.36
N SER A 577 6.07 -30.33 20.33
CA SER A 577 6.82 -31.24 21.21
C SER A 577 8.33 -31.12 20.99
N GLU A 578 8.76 -31.06 19.72
CA GLU A 578 10.18 -30.87 19.36
C GLU A 578 10.69 -29.49 19.80
N TYR A 579 9.92 -28.44 19.56
CA TYR A 579 10.27 -27.07 19.90
C TYR A 579 10.41 -26.89 21.41
N GLU A 580 9.42 -27.31 22.20
CA GLU A 580 9.46 -27.23 23.67
C GLU A 580 10.64 -28.06 24.23
N SER A 581 10.91 -29.24 23.66
CA SER A 581 12.07 -30.06 24.06
C SER A 581 13.41 -29.36 23.81
N THR A 582 13.55 -28.62 22.71
CA THR A 582 14.78 -27.86 22.42
C THR A 582 14.99 -26.69 23.38
N LEU A 583 13.92 -26.05 23.84
CA LEU A 583 13.97 -24.98 24.84
C LEU A 583 14.40 -25.49 26.21
N ASP A 584 13.91 -26.67 26.62
CA ASP A 584 14.30 -27.30 27.89
C ASP A 584 15.81 -27.60 27.91
N VAL A 585 16.37 -28.09 26.81
CA VAL A 585 17.81 -28.38 26.69
C VAL A 585 18.64 -27.09 26.75
N GLN A 586 18.23 -26.02 26.07
CA GLN A 586 18.93 -24.72 26.11
C GLN A 586 18.86 -24.07 27.50
N THR A 587 17.71 -24.19 28.19
CA THR A 587 17.52 -23.67 29.55
C THR A 587 18.40 -24.40 30.57
N VAL A 588 18.57 -25.71 30.41
CA VAL A 588 19.49 -26.51 31.26
C VAL A 588 20.95 -26.13 31.02
N ILE A 589 21.37 -25.87 29.78
CA ILE A 589 22.74 -25.45 29.45
C ILE A 589 23.04 -24.04 30.00
N LEU A 590 22.11 -23.10 29.86
CA LEU A 590 22.25 -21.73 30.38
C LEU A 590 22.26 -21.66 31.92
N LYS A 591 21.61 -22.59 32.63
CA LYS A 591 21.66 -22.69 34.10
C LYS A 591 22.88 -23.45 34.63
N ALA A 592 23.58 -24.19 33.77
CA ALA A 592 24.81 -24.92 34.10
C ALA A 592 26.09 -24.11 33.77
N SER A 593 25.94 -22.95 33.14
CA SER A 593 26.97 -21.95 32.85
C SER A 593 26.96 -20.86 33.93
#